data_AF-A0A7C5QSX0-F1
#
_entry.id   AF-A0A7C5QSX0-F1
#
_cell.length_a   1.000
_cell.length_b   1.000
_cell.length_c   1.000
_cell.angle_alpha   90.00
_cell.angle_beta   90.00
_cell.angle_gamma   90.00
#
_symmetry.space_group_name_H-M   'P 1'
#
loop_
_entity.id
_entity.type
_entity.pdbx_description
1 polymer ?
#
loop_
_entity_poly.entity_id
_entity_poly.type
_entity_poly.pdbx_seq_one_letter_code
_entity_poly.pdbx_strand_id
1 'polypeptide(L)'
;MKKFLIATIVLVLACKKEPDIKNIDFRQEMRNFVSAISRYARQSNPGFLIIPQNGIELTTLNGEADGPPASLYLNDIDGVGQEDLFYGYVADNQSTPPADNAYLLAFLQKLPPQGKAVLVTDYCSD
;
A
#
# COMPACT_ATOMS: atom_id res chain seq x y z
N MET A 1 -22.19 -33.66 53.04
CA MET A 1 -21.61 -32.37 52.61
C MET A 1 -20.15 -32.57 52.24
N LYS A 2 -19.80 -32.47 50.96
CA LYS A 2 -18.44 -32.17 50.48
C LYS A 2 -18.57 -31.69 49.02
N LYS A 3 -18.59 -30.36 48.87
CA LYS A 3 -18.36 -29.65 47.60
C LYS A 3 -16.91 -29.89 47.19
N PHE A 4 -16.59 -30.12 45.93
CA PHE A 4 -15.37 -29.66 45.23
C PHE A 4 -15.56 -30.02 43.74
N LEU A 5 -15.96 -29.08 42.89
CA LEU A 5 -15.18 -28.02 42.23
C LEU A 5 -14.84 -28.47 40.81
N ILE A 6 -15.69 -28.05 39.86
CA ILE A 6 -15.44 -28.11 38.43
C ILE A 6 -14.25 -27.18 38.17
N ALA A 7 -13.08 -27.75 37.90
CA ALA A 7 -11.93 -26.98 37.47
C ALA A 7 -12.10 -26.63 35.99
N THR A 8 -12.49 -25.38 35.75
CA THR A 8 -12.46 -24.70 34.46
C THR A 8 -11.06 -24.84 33.86
N ILE A 9 -10.94 -25.62 32.78
CA ILE A 9 -9.74 -25.60 31.94
C ILE A 9 -9.73 -24.24 31.23
N VAL A 10 -8.96 -23.32 31.81
CA VAL A 10 -8.69 -22.00 31.25
C VAL A 10 -7.83 -22.17 30.00
N LEU A 11 -8.31 -21.52 28.95
CA LEU A 11 -7.73 -21.32 27.63
C LEU A 11 -6.26 -20.82 27.73
N VAL A 12 -5.27 -21.71 27.57
CA VAL A 12 -3.85 -21.30 27.43
C VAL A 12 -3.36 -21.59 26.01
N LEU A 13 -3.92 -20.87 25.03
CA LEU A 13 -3.40 -20.85 23.65
C LEU A 13 -3.20 -19.42 23.11
N ALA A 14 -3.21 -18.40 23.99
CA ALA A 14 -3.13 -17.00 23.59
C ALA A 14 -1.72 -16.38 23.72
N CYS A 15 -0.65 -17.18 23.85
CA CYS A 15 0.70 -16.67 23.60
C CYS A 15 0.91 -16.53 22.08
N LYS A 16 0.41 -15.45 21.49
CA LYS A 16 0.96 -14.98 20.21
C LYS A 16 2.39 -14.52 20.51
N LYS A 17 3.37 -15.23 19.97
CA LYS A 17 4.76 -14.74 19.93
C LYS A 17 4.71 -13.36 19.28
N GLU A 18 5.22 -12.34 19.96
CA GLU A 18 5.29 -11.01 19.35
C GLU A 18 6.12 -11.10 18.07
N PRO A 19 5.70 -10.41 16.99
CA PRO A 19 6.47 -10.40 15.75
C PRO A 19 7.88 -9.92 16.07
N ASP A 20 8.90 -10.64 15.60
CA ASP A 20 10.27 -10.15 15.64
C ASP A 20 10.39 -9.02 14.61
N ILE A 21 10.10 -7.80 15.05
CA ILE A 21 10.01 -6.59 14.23
C ILE A 21 11.32 -6.34 13.45
N LYS A 22 12.46 -6.86 13.93
CA LYS A 22 13.77 -6.66 13.30
C LYS A 22 13.91 -7.31 11.91
N ASN A 23 13.06 -8.27 11.57
CA ASN A 23 13.12 -9.01 10.31
C ASN A 23 11.88 -8.83 9.41
N ILE A 24 11.08 -7.77 9.65
CA ILE A 24 9.89 -7.50 8.83
C ILE A 24 10.27 -6.59 7.66
N ASP A 25 10.02 -7.05 6.45
CA ASP A 25 9.97 -6.19 5.27
C ASP A 25 8.58 -5.53 5.21
N PHE A 26 8.47 -4.35 5.80
CA PHE A 26 7.20 -3.62 5.85
C PHE A 26 6.66 -3.25 4.47
N ARG A 27 7.53 -3.06 3.46
CA ARG A 27 7.07 -2.79 2.09
C ARG A 27 6.43 -4.03 1.51
N GLN A 28 7.05 -5.19 1.70
CA GLN A 28 6.47 -6.46 1.24
C GLN A 28 5.17 -6.80 1.99
N GLU A 29 5.11 -6.54 3.30
CA GLU A 29 3.87 -6.75 4.05
C GLU A 29 2.73 -5.86 3.57
N MET A 30 3.01 -4.59 3.25
CA MET A 30 2.00 -3.70 2.67
C MET A 30 1.54 -4.16 1.29
N ARG A 31 2.48 -4.57 0.42
CA ARG A 31 2.14 -5.17 -0.88
C ARG A 31 1.24 -6.40 -0.70
N ASN A 32 1.62 -7.32 0.20
CA ASN A 32 0.84 -8.52 0.50
C ASN A 32 -0.57 -8.19 0.99
N PHE A 33 -0.70 -7.15 1.81
CA PHE A 33 -1.97 -6.69 2.34
C PHE A 33 -2.89 -6.16 1.24
N VAL A 34 -2.39 -5.26 0.37
CA VAL A 34 -3.15 -4.75 -0.78
C VAL A 34 -3.52 -5.87 -1.75
N SER A 35 -2.60 -6.79 -2.04
CA SER A 35 -2.86 -7.98 -2.85
C SER A 35 -3.93 -8.89 -2.25
N ALA A 36 -4.02 -8.97 -0.92
CA ALA A 36 -5.10 -9.71 -0.24
C ALA A 36 -6.47 -9.02 -0.42
N ILE A 37 -6.51 -7.68 -0.30
CA ILE A 37 -7.71 -6.89 -0.58
C ILE A 37 -8.16 -7.08 -2.03
N SER A 38 -7.22 -7.00 -2.99
CA SER A 38 -7.49 -7.21 -4.42
C SER A 38 -8.15 -8.56 -4.68
N ARG A 39 -7.55 -9.65 -4.18
CA ARG A 39 -8.10 -11.00 -4.32
C ARG A 39 -9.48 -11.13 -3.67
N TYR A 40 -9.67 -10.58 -2.47
CA TYR A 40 -10.95 -10.62 -1.77
C TYR A 40 -12.05 -9.87 -2.55
N ALA A 41 -11.78 -8.64 -2.99
CA ALA A 41 -12.74 -7.83 -3.74
C ALA A 41 -13.12 -8.50 -5.07
N ARG A 42 -12.13 -9.06 -5.77
CA ARG A 42 -12.32 -9.73 -7.07
C ARG A 42 -13.04 -11.07 -6.98
N GLN A 43 -13.06 -11.72 -5.81
CA GLN A 43 -13.94 -12.88 -5.57
C GLN A 43 -15.42 -12.49 -5.64
N SER A 44 -15.78 -11.29 -5.16
CA SER A 44 -17.16 -10.80 -5.19
C SER A 44 -17.51 -10.11 -6.51
N ASN A 45 -16.57 -9.38 -7.10
CA ASN A 45 -16.74 -8.69 -8.37
C ASN A 45 -15.42 -8.77 -9.16
N PRO A 46 -15.32 -9.64 -10.18
CA PRO A 46 -14.09 -9.81 -10.96
C PRO A 46 -13.55 -8.52 -11.60
N GLY A 47 -14.41 -7.52 -11.84
CA GLY A 47 -14.04 -6.21 -12.38
C GLY A 47 -13.79 -5.12 -11.33
N PHE A 48 -13.70 -5.46 -10.04
CA PHE A 48 -13.41 -4.48 -8.99
C PHE A 48 -12.00 -3.90 -9.17
N LEU A 49 -11.92 -2.58 -9.32
CA LEU A 49 -10.65 -1.86 -9.49
C LEU A 49 -9.97 -1.60 -8.15
N ILE A 50 -8.65 -1.74 -8.12
CA ILE A 50 -7.80 -1.49 -6.96
C ILE A 50 -6.82 -0.38 -7.31
N ILE A 51 -7.00 0.78 -6.68
CA ILE A 51 -6.20 1.98 -6.93
C ILE A 51 -5.73 2.53 -5.56
N PRO A 52 -4.55 2.11 -5.07
CA PRO A 52 -3.94 2.71 -3.87
C PRO A 52 -3.58 4.18 -4.12
N GLN A 53 -3.61 5.00 -3.07
CA GLN A 53 -3.23 6.41 -3.10
C GLN A 53 -1.90 6.63 -2.38
N ASN A 54 -0.97 7.32 -3.04
CA ASN A 54 0.43 7.55 -2.62
C ASN A 54 1.21 6.24 -2.40
N GLY A 55 2.32 6.29 -1.65
CA GLY A 55 3.17 5.13 -1.36
C GLY A 55 3.79 4.52 -2.62
N ILE A 56 4.15 5.37 -3.58
CA ILE A 56 4.58 4.95 -4.93
C ILE A 56 5.85 4.08 -4.92
N GLU A 57 6.63 4.14 -3.85
CA GLU A 57 7.80 3.32 -3.59
C GLU A 57 7.46 1.82 -3.49
N LEU A 58 6.21 1.47 -3.20
CA LEU A 58 5.77 0.06 -3.20
C LEU A 58 5.82 -0.57 -4.58
N THR A 59 5.89 0.24 -5.65
CA THR A 59 5.98 -0.23 -7.05
C THR A 59 7.32 -0.88 -7.38
N THR A 60 8.35 -0.69 -6.53
CA THR A 60 9.65 -1.37 -6.67
C THR A 60 9.96 -2.22 -5.43
N LEU A 61 10.81 -3.23 -5.60
CA LEU A 61 11.10 -4.19 -4.53
C LEU A 61 11.91 -3.55 -3.40
N ASN A 62 12.88 -2.70 -3.74
CA ASN A 62 13.75 -2.02 -2.77
C ASN A 62 13.22 -0.66 -2.31
N GLY A 63 12.17 -0.13 -2.92
CA GLY A 63 11.64 1.21 -2.63
C GLY A 63 12.38 2.34 -3.34
N GLU A 64 13.34 2.03 -4.20
CA GLU A 64 14.05 3.02 -5.01
C GLU A 64 13.44 3.09 -6.41
N ALA A 65 13.46 4.27 -7.02
CA ALA A 65 12.82 4.47 -8.32
C ALA A 65 13.45 3.60 -9.42
N ASP A 66 14.77 3.43 -9.41
CA ASP A 66 15.52 2.56 -10.33
C ASP A 66 15.56 1.09 -9.90
N GLY A 67 14.85 0.75 -8.82
CA GLY A 67 14.73 -0.60 -8.32
C GLY A 67 13.99 -1.55 -9.25
N PRO A 68 14.16 -2.88 -9.07
CA PRO A 68 13.37 -3.86 -9.78
C PRO A 68 11.86 -3.66 -9.50
N PRO A 69 10.99 -3.80 -10.52
CA PRO A 69 9.56 -3.64 -10.33
C PRO A 69 8.99 -4.74 -9.43
N ALA A 70 8.06 -4.36 -8.55
CA ALA A 70 7.31 -5.29 -7.72
C ALA A 70 6.17 -5.92 -8.52
N SER A 71 6.49 -6.70 -9.57
CA SER A 71 5.54 -7.14 -10.59
C SER A 71 4.29 -7.86 -10.06
N LEU A 72 4.42 -8.66 -8.98
CA LEU A 72 3.26 -9.32 -8.36
C LEU A 72 2.26 -8.29 -7.82
N TYR A 73 2.76 -7.28 -7.08
CA TYR A 73 1.93 -6.19 -6.58
C TYR A 73 1.35 -5.34 -7.70
N LEU A 74 2.16 -5.00 -8.71
CA LEU A 74 1.70 -4.25 -9.87
C LEU A 74 0.58 -4.98 -10.62
N ASN A 75 0.61 -6.31 -10.69
CA ASN A 75 -0.45 -7.10 -11.30
C ASN A 75 -1.76 -7.11 -10.48
N ASP A 76 -1.67 -6.90 -9.17
CA ASP A 76 -2.83 -6.92 -8.27
C ASP A 76 -3.56 -5.56 -8.16
N ILE A 77 -2.97 -4.48 -8.66
CA ILE A 77 -3.56 -3.13 -8.72
C ILE A 77 -3.88 -2.71 -10.15
N ASP A 78 -4.81 -1.78 -10.37
CA ASP A 78 -5.23 -1.30 -11.70
C ASP A 78 -4.77 0.14 -11.99
N GLY A 79 -4.14 0.77 -11.00
CA GLY A 79 -3.61 2.13 -11.11
C GLY A 79 -3.08 2.61 -9.77
N VAL A 80 -2.70 3.87 -9.73
CA VAL A 80 -2.29 4.58 -8.52
C VAL A 80 -2.93 5.97 -8.49
N GLY A 81 -3.32 6.41 -7.30
CA GLY A 81 -3.58 7.81 -7.01
C GLY A 81 -2.30 8.48 -6.52
N GLN A 82 -2.05 9.71 -6.94
CA GLN A 82 -0.97 10.54 -6.43
C GLN A 82 -1.54 11.91 -6.07
N GLU A 83 -1.41 12.29 -4.81
CA GLU A 83 -1.66 13.66 -4.37
C GLU A 83 -0.43 14.53 -4.61
N ASP A 84 -0.66 15.83 -4.79
CA ASP A 84 0.37 16.86 -4.70
C ASP A 84 1.50 16.75 -5.74
N LEU A 85 1.20 16.22 -6.93
CA LEU A 85 2.23 15.98 -7.93
C LEU A 85 2.79 17.30 -8.47
N PHE A 86 1.93 18.25 -8.83
CA PHE A 86 2.35 19.54 -9.36
C PHE A 86 1.97 20.72 -8.48
N TYR A 87 0.92 20.61 -7.65
CA TYR A 87 0.50 21.63 -6.68
C TYR A 87 -0.08 21.01 -5.41
N GLY A 88 0.21 21.60 -4.24
CA GLY A 88 -0.39 21.22 -2.96
C GLY A 88 0.56 20.62 -1.92
N TYR A 89 1.78 20.23 -2.32
CA TYR A 89 2.69 19.45 -1.45
C TYR A 89 3.13 20.16 -0.17
N VAL A 90 3.36 21.47 -0.25
CA VAL A 90 3.72 22.30 0.91
C VAL A 90 2.50 23.01 1.48
N ALA A 91 1.66 23.54 0.58
CA ALA A 91 0.39 24.16 0.88
C ALA A 91 -0.44 24.22 -0.41
N ASP A 92 -1.76 24.29 -0.25
CA ASP A 92 -2.71 24.50 -1.35
C ASP A 92 -2.30 25.68 -2.22
N ASN A 93 -2.54 25.54 -3.52
CA ASN A 93 -2.26 26.50 -4.58
C ASN A 93 -0.78 26.90 -4.72
N GLN A 94 0.13 26.19 -4.06
CA GLN A 94 1.57 26.34 -4.27
C GLN A 94 2.09 25.21 -5.14
N SER A 95 2.97 25.56 -6.09
CA SER A 95 3.62 24.55 -6.92
C SER A 95 4.46 23.62 -6.04
N THR A 96 4.30 22.32 -6.26
CA THR A 96 5.10 21.28 -5.62
C THR A 96 6.59 21.53 -5.92
N PRO A 97 7.48 21.51 -4.90
CA PRO A 97 8.88 21.78 -5.14
C PRO A 97 9.47 20.83 -6.20
N PRO A 98 10.36 21.31 -7.08
CA PRO A 98 10.86 20.51 -8.20
C PRO A 98 11.50 19.18 -7.79
N ALA A 99 12.11 19.12 -6.59
CA ALA A 99 12.71 17.89 -6.07
C ALA A 99 11.66 16.83 -5.75
N ASP A 100 10.56 17.21 -5.09
CA ASP A 100 9.46 16.30 -4.75
C ASP A 100 8.71 15.85 -6.00
N ASN A 101 8.43 16.77 -6.93
CA ASN A 101 7.84 16.45 -8.22
C ASN A 101 8.71 15.46 -9.02
N ALA A 102 10.02 15.72 -9.13
CA ALA A 102 10.93 14.84 -9.85
C ALA A 102 11.05 13.46 -9.19
N TYR A 103 11.04 13.40 -7.86
CA TYR A 103 11.03 12.16 -7.10
C TYR A 103 9.81 11.30 -7.42
N LEU A 104 8.60 11.86 -7.32
CA LEU A 104 7.36 11.15 -7.61
C LEU A 104 7.29 10.70 -9.08
N LEU A 105 7.66 11.59 -10.02
CA LEU A 105 7.69 11.28 -11.45
C LEU A 105 8.65 10.13 -11.77
N ALA A 106 9.77 9.99 -11.06
CA ALA A 106 10.74 8.94 -11.30
C ALA A 106 10.18 7.52 -11.08
N PHE A 107 9.15 7.38 -10.23
CA PHE A 107 8.40 6.13 -10.10
C PHE A 107 7.21 6.06 -11.05
N LEU A 108 6.39 7.11 -11.13
CA LEU A 108 5.15 7.13 -11.92
C LEU A 108 5.40 6.85 -13.40
N GLN A 109 6.47 7.39 -13.97
CA GLN A 109 6.83 7.19 -15.38
C GLN A 109 7.28 5.76 -15.70
N LYS A 110 7.58 4.94 -14.68
CA LYS A 110 7.98 3.53 -14.85
C LYS A 110 6.82 2.56 -14.73
N LEU A 111 5.63 3.03 -14.38
CA LEU A 111 4.45 2.19 -14.37
C LEU A 111 4.14 1.70 -15.79
N PRO A 112 3.76 0.42 -15.96
CA PRO A 112 3.31 -0.09 -17.26
C PRO A 112 2.17 0.78 -17.82
N PRO A 113 2.30 1.36 -19.03
CA PRO A 113 1.30 2.27 -19.56
C PRO A 113 -0.04 1.58 -19.89
N GLN A 114 -0.01 0.25 -20.05
CA GLN A 114 -1.21 -0.55 -20.22
C GLN A 114 -1.66 -1.11 -18.87
N GLY A 115 -2.90 -0.83 -18.49
CA GLY A 115 -3.52 -1.40 -17.30
C GLY A 115 -3.09 -0.80 -15.96
N LYS A 116 -2.40 0.35 -15.95
CA LYS A 116 -2.14 1.16 -14.75
C LYS A 116 -2.52 2.61 -15.01
N ALA A 117 -3.68 3.03 -14.50
CA ALA A 117 -4.04 4.45 -14.50
C ALA A 117 -3.19 5.23 -13.48
N VAL A 118 -2.77 6.45 -13.81
CA VAL A 118 -2.20 7.39 -12.83
C VAL A 118 -3.21 8.51 -12.65
N LEU A 119 -3.83 8.57 -11.46
CA LEU A 119 -4.83 9.56 -11.10
C LEU A 119 -4.19 10.62 -10.21
N VAL A 120 -4.09 11.86 -10.71
CA VAL A 120 -3.44 12.96 -9.99
C VAL A 120 -4.49 13.82 -9.30
N THR A 121 -4.27 14.14 -8.03
CA THR A 121 -5.05 15.13 -7.28
C THR A 121 -4.11 16.26 -6.84
N ASP A 122 -4.24 17.42 -7.46
CA ASP A 122 -3.53 18.63 -7.07
C ASP A 122 -4.50 19.60 -6.38
N TYR A 123 -4.05 20.26 -5.31
CA TYR A 123 -4.87 21.22 -4.57
C TYR A 123 -4.65 22.62 -5.11
N CYS A 124 -5.45 23.00 -6.11
CA CYS A 124 -5.43 24.32 -6.74
C CYS A 124 -6.65 25.14 -6.32
N SER A 125 -6.57 26.47 -6.43
CA SER A 125 -7.73 27.37 -6.29
C SER A 125 -7.89 28.25 -7.53
N ASP A 126 -9.13 28.59 -7.87
CA ASP A 126 -9.50 29.52 -8.94
C ASP A 126 -9.11 30.98 -8.64
#